data_AF-A0A1C6D3X3-F1
#
_entry.id   AF-A0A1C6D3X3-F1
#
_cell.length_a   1.000
_cell.length_b   1.000
_cell.length_c   1.000
_cell.angle_alpha   90.00
_cell.angle_beta   90.00
_cell.angle_gamma   90.00
#
_symmetry.space_group_name_H-M   'P 1'
#
loop_
_entity.id
_entity.type
_entity.pdbx_description
1 polymer ?
#
loop_
_entity_poly.entity_id
_entity_poly.type
_entity_poly.pdbx_seq_one_letter_code
_entity_poly.pdbx_strand_id
1 'polypeptide(L)'
;MSLEVVGCYRDMHSIKEQCKTYLSYHAVLIMNDGSTCDGIIEGVDEDKIIVLVGEDVIIDDNGDTTSRQRPMGYNQPNRYRRFRRRGFPIDGVNRMELLRYPFIYPVYPYPYPYPYPFFPY
;
A
#
# COMPACT_ATOMS: atom_id res chain seq x y z
N MET A 1 -2.23 -8.09 39.03
CA MET A 1 -2.57 -8.61 37.70
C MET A 1 -1.74 -7.84 36.68
N SER A 2 -0.47 -8.21 36.52
CA SER A 2 0.43 -7.68 35.50
C SER A 2 0.13 -8.40 34.19
N LEU A 3 -0.32 -7.67 33.17
CA LEU A 3 -0.41 -8.20 31.82
C LEU A 3 1.01 -8.43 31.33
N GLU A 4 1.46 -9.68 31.33
CA GLU A 4 2.68 -10.09 30.65
C GLU A 4 2.45 -9.88 29.15
N VAL A 5 2.94 -8.75 28.65
CA VAL A 5 3.10 -8.55 27.21
C VAL A 5 4.07 -9.64 26.78
N VAL A 6 3.53 -10.69 26.13
CA VAL A 6 4.31 -11.74 25.49
C VAL A 6 5.14 -11.07 24.40
N GLY A 7 6.34 -10.65 24.78
CA GLY A 7 7.36 -10.21 23.84
C GLY A 7 7.79 -11.44 23.08
N CYS A 8 7.15 -11.71 21.94
CA CYS A 8 7.67 -12.63 20.96
C CYS A 8 9.09 -12.15 20.64
N TYR A 9 10.11 -12.89 21.07
CA TYR A 9 11.50 -12.62 20.74
C TYR A 9 11.60 -12.62 19.22
N ARG A 10 11.66 -11.41 18.68
CA ARG A 10 11.65 -11.14 17.26
C ARG A 10 13.11 -11.13 16.84
N ASP A 11 13.57 -12.20 16.21
CA ASP A 11 14.94 -12.26 15.72
C ASP A 11 15.13 -11.19 14.64
N MET A 12 15.77 -10.07 14.99
CA MET A 12 16.11 -8.98 14.07
C MET A 12 16.88 -9.50 12.84
N HIS A 13 17.70 -10.55 13.06
CA HIS A 13 18.41 -11.25 12.00
C HIS A 13 17.46 -11.91 11.00
N SER A 14 16.37 -12.53 11.47
CA SER A 14 15.36 -13.17 10.63
C SER A 14 14.61 -12.17 9.75
N ILE A 15 14.27 -10.99 10.30
CA ILE A 15 13.63 -9.92 9.52
C ILE A 15 14.57 -9.44 8.41
N LYS A 16 15.84 -9.23 8.74
CA LYS A 16 16.84 -8.74 7.78
C LYS A 16 17.04 -9.72 6.63
N GLU A 17 17.07 -11.01 6.92
CA GLU A 17 17.12 -12.07 5.91
C GLU A 17 15.85 -12.12 5.06
N GLN A 18 14.67 -11.97 5.66
CA GLN A 18 13.40 -11.87 4.93
C GLN A 18 13.39 -10.68 3.99
N CYS A 19 13.83 -9.50 4.44
CA CYS A 19 13.93 -8.31 3.60
C CYS A 19 14.85 -8.54 2.40
N LYS A 20 16.01 -9.18 2.62
CA LYS A 20 16.94 -9.56 1.55
C LYS A 20 16.31 -10.51 0.56
N THR A 21 15.51 -11.45 1.04
CA THR A 21 14.77 -12.40 0.19
C THR A 21 13.68 -11.70 -0.63
N TYR A 22 13.06 -10.67 -0.06
CA TYR A 22 11.97 -9.90 -0.67
C TYR A 22 12.45 -8.65 -1.44
N LEU A 23 13.74 -8.56 -1.77
CA LEU A 23 14.25 -7.49 -2.62
C LEU A 23 13.51 -7.46 -3.96
N SER A 24 13.15 -6.26 -4.39
CA SER A 24 12.38 -5.97 -5.60
C SER A 24 10.94 -6.50 -5.61
N TYR A 25 10.44 -7.10 -4.52
CA TYR A 25 9.05 -7.47 -4.38
C TYR A 25 8.22 -6.32 -3.81
N HIS A 26 6.95 -6.27 -4.22
CA HIS A 26 5.95 -5.42 -3.58
C HIS A 26 5.47 -6.11 -2.29
N ALA A 27 5.76 -5.49 -1.16
CA ALA A 27 5.43 -5.98 0.16
C ALA A 27 4.64 -4.93 0.93
N VAL A 28 3.87 -5.40 1.91
CA VAL A 28 3.28 -4.56 2.95
C VAL A 28 4.14 -4.73 4.18
N LEU A 29 4.75 -3.64 4.63
CA LEU A 29 5.46 -3.61 5.91
C LEU A 29 4.46 -3.27 7.00
N ILE A 30 4.46 -4.09 8.04
CA ILE A 30 3.68 -3.89 9.25
C ILE A 30 4.67 -3.47 10.32
N MET A 31 4.46 -2.30 10.90
CA MET A 31 5.33 -1.71 11.90
C MET A 31 4.90 -2.14 13.31
N ASN A 32 5.76 -1.91 14.30
CA ASN A 32 5.48 -2.29 15.70
C ASN A 32 4.33 -1.49 16.33
N ASP A 33 4.12 -0.26 15.86
CA ASP A 33 2.99 0.60 16.25
C ASP A 33 1.65 0.16 15.60
N GLY A 34 1.69 -0.87 14.75
CA GLY A 34 0.54 -1.36 13.99
C GLY A 34 0.28 -0.57 12.70
N SER A 35 1.06 0.47 12.41
CA SER A 35 0.97 1.16 11.13
C SER A 35 1.43 0.24 10.00
N THR A 36 0.80 0.37 8.83
CA THR A 36 1.15 -0.41 7.65
C THR A 36 1.54 0.53 6.52
N CYS A 37 2.55 0.13 5.75
CA CYS A 37 2.92 0.83 4.53
C CYS A 37 3.19 -0.18 3.43
N ASP A 38 2.74 0.13 2.23
CA ASP A 38 2.93 -0.73 1.08
C ASP A 38 3.94 -0.12 0.10
N GLY A 39 4.76 -0.98 -0.48
CA GLY A 39 5.81 -0.53 -1.37
C GLY A 39 6.71 -1.63 -1.88
N ILE A 40 7.67 -1.26 -2.70
CA ILE A 40 8.67 -2.18 -3.25
C ILE A 40 9.93 -2.08 -2.41
N ILE A 41 10.41 -3.21 -1.90
CA ILE A 41 11.65 -3.23 -1.11
C ILE A 41 12.82 -3.06 -2.08
N GLU A 42 13.59 -2.00 -1.93
CA GLU A 42 14.71 -1.69 -2.82
C GLU A 42 16.03 -2.25 -2.26
N GLY A 43 16.21 -2.14 -0.94
CA GLY A 43 17.49 -2.46 -0.30
C GLY A 43 17.37 -2.57 1.21
N VAL A 44 18.38 -3.17 1.82
CA VAL A 44 18.49 -3.32 3.28
C VAL A 44 19.90 -2.93 3.67
N ASP A 45 20.02 -1.87 4.47
CA ASP A 45 21.28 -1.43 5.06
C ASP A 45 21.49 -2.14 6.41
N GLU A 46 22.42 -1.64 7.24
CA GLU A 46 22.69 -2.23 8.56
C GLU A 46 21.48 -2.13 9.48
N ASP A 47 20.90 -0.93 9.60
CA ASP A 47 19.85 -0.59 10.58
C ASP A 47 18.52 -0.15 9.94
N LYS A 48 18.47 -0.03 8.62
CA LYS A 48 17.30 0.48 7.90
C LYS A 48 16.98 -0.32 6.64
N ILE A 49 15.70 -0.40 6.32
CA ILE A 49 15.18 -0.97 5.08
C ILE A 49 14.76 0.18 4.17
N ILE A 50 15.22 0.16 2.94
CA ILE A 50 14.90 1.14 1.91
C ILE A 50 13.72 0.62 1.10
N VAL A 51 12.62 1.36 1.12
CA VAL A 51 11.36 0.97 0.47
C VAL A 51 10.88 2.10 -0.42
N LEU A 52 10.47 1.75 -1.64
CA LEU A 52 9.70 2.60 -2.54
C LEU A 52 8.24 2.53 -2.13
N VAL A 53 7.80 3.46 -1.27
CA VAL A 53 6.44 3.52 -0.73
C VAL A 53 5.49 4.16 -1.72
N GLY A 54 4.36 3.50 -2.01
CA GLY A 54 3.33 4.04 -2.89
C GLY A 54 2.47 5.08 -2.19
N GLU A 55 2.77 6.36 -2.37
CA GLU A 55 1.94 7.46 -1.88
C GLU A 55 0.80 7.77 -2.86
N ASP A 56 -0.43 7.86 -2.35
CA ASP A 56 -1.56 8.33 -3.14
C ASP A 56 -1.48 9.86 -3.30
N VAL A 57 -1.32 10.31 -4.54
CA VAL A 57 -1.28 11.72 -4.91
C VAL A 57 -2.58 12.07 -5.62
N ILE A 58 -3.33 12.97 -5.01
CA ILE A 58 -4.52 13.59 -5.60
C ILE A 58 -4.03 14.84 -6.32
N ILE A 59 -4.18 14.89 -7.64
CA ILE A 59 -3.92 16.11 -8.41
C ILE A 59 -5.27 16.81 -8.54
N ASP A 60 -5.45 17.92 -7.84
CA ASP A 60 -6.61 18.79 -8.05
C ASP A 60 -6.43 19.51 -9.39
N ASP A 61 -7.43 19.40 -10.26
CA ASP A 61 -7.49 19.98 -11.61
C ASP A 61 -7.55 21.53 -11.63
N ASN A 62 -7.07 22.21 -10.59
CA ASN A 62 -7.26 23.65 -10.43
C ASN A 62 -6.20 24.53 -11.14
N GLY A 63 -5.37 23.97 -12.04
CA GLY A 63 -4.33 24.79 -12.65
C GLY A 63 -3.55 24.26 -13.86
N ASP A 64 -3.79 23.06 -14.36
CA ASP A 64 -2.98 22.57 -15.49
C ASP A 64 -3.80 21.76 -16.50
N THR A 65 -4.26 22.44 -17.55
CA THR A 65 -5.03 21.89 -18.68
C THR A 65 -4.20 20.97 -19.60
N THR A 66 -3.11 20.36 -19.10
CA THR A 66 -2.11 19.64 -19.89
C THR A 66 -2.02 18.14 -19.57
N SER A 67 -2.89 17.60 -18.72
CA SER A 67 -2.98 16.15 -18.49
C SER A 67 -3.75 15.47 -19.65
N ARG A 68 -3.03 14.69 -20.48
CA ARG A 68 -3.59 13.91 -21.61
C ARG A 68 -4.57 12.80 -21.19
N GLN A 69 -4.74 12.56 -19.89
CA GLN A 69 -5.58 11.52 -19.33
C GLN A 69 -6.83 12.17 -18.73
N ARG A 70 -7.90 12.24 -19.54
CA ARG A 70 -9.21 12.68 -19.05
C ARG A 70 -9.64 11.78 -17.88
N PRO A 71 -10.07 12.34 -16.74
CA PRO A 71 -10.66 11.55 -15.65
C PRO A 71 -11.77 10.67 -16.21
N MET A 72 -11.65 9.35 -16.09
CA MET A 72 -12.74 8.45 -16.41
C MET A 72 -13.76 8.51 -15.27
N GLY A 73 -14.78 9.35 -15.43
CA GLY A 73 -15.92 9.42 -14.51
C GLY A 73 -16.18 10.83 -14.00
N TYR A 74 -17.47 11.13 -13.84
CA TYR A 74 -17.99 12.38 -13.29
C TYR A 74 -17.25 12.77 -11.99
N ASN A 75 -16.47 13.86 -12.03
CA ASN A 75 -15.92 14.58 -10.87
C ASN A 75 -15.09 13.77 -9.86
N GLN A 76 -14.47 12.65 -10.24
CA GLN A 76 -13.49 11.99 -9.36
C GLN A 76 -12.09 12.55 -9.63
N PRO A 77 -11.40 13.08 -8.61
CA PRO A 77 -10.04 13.56 -8.80
C PRO A 77 -9.14 12.36 -9.13
N ASN A 78 -8.27 12.53 -10.12
CA ASN A 78 -7.35 11.47 -10.52
C ASN A 78 -6.40 11.15 -9.35
N ARG A 79 -6.44 9.89 -8.90
CA ARG A 79 -5.53 9.36 -7.90
C ARG A 79 -4.37 8.69 -8.60
N TYR A 80 -3.17 9.23 -8.41
CA TYR A 80 -1.94 8.67 -8.94
C TYR A 80 -1.15 8.02 -7.82
N ARG A 81 -0.52 6.90 -8.11
CA ARG A 81 0.38 6.25 -7.16
C ARG A 81 1.81 6.69 -7.41
N ARG A 82 2.38 7.44 -6.47
CA ARG A 82 3.75 7.95 -6.56
C ARG A 82 4.64 7.17 -5.61
N PHE A 83 5.60 6.43 -6.17
CA PHE A 83 6.60 5.73 -5.36
C PHE A 83 7.68 6.69 -4.88
N ARG A 84 7.82 6.82 -3.56
CA ARG A 84 8.90 7.60 -2.93
C ARG A 84 9.81 6.69 -2.10
N ARG A 85 11.12 6.89 -2.24
CA ARG A 85 12.12 6.18 -1.44
C ARG A 85 12.04 6.67 0.00
N ARG A 86 11.76 5.77 0.93
CA ARG A 86 11.75 6.00 2.37
C ARG A 86 12.59 4.94 3.07
N GLY A 87 13.32 5.36 4.10
CA GLY A 87 14.07 4.46 4.97
C GLY A 87 13.28 4.20 6.24
N PHE A 88 13.06 2.93 6.58
CA PHE A 88 12.41 2.52 7.82
C PHE A 88 13.43 1.83 8.73
N PRO A 89 13.45 2.13 10.04
CA PRO A 89 14.32 1.44 10.98
C PRO A 89 13.93 -0.04 11.08
N ILE A 90 14.91 -0.94 11.03
CA ILE A 90 14.67 -2.38 11.04
C ILE A 90 13.97 -2.82 12.33
N ASP A 91 14.34 -2.18 13.45
CA ASP A 91 13.78 -2.39 14.79
C ASP A 91 12.29 -2.05 14.85
N GLY A 92 11.84 -1.11 14.02
CA GLY A 92 10.46 -0.65 13.95
C GLY A 92 9.55 -1.54 13.10
N VAL A 93 10.11 -2.45 12.30
CA VAL A 93 9.34 -3.34 11.42
C VAL A 93 8.94 -4.60 12.18
N ASN A 94 7.64 -4.90 12.22
CA ASN A 94 7.01 -6.06 12.86
C ASN A 94 6.66 -7.23 11.91
N ARG A 95 6.60 -7.07 10.59
CA ARG A 95 6.66 -8.18 9.61
C ARG A 95 6.46 -7.62 8.22
N MET A 96 6.75 -8.45 7.24
CA MET A 96 6.45 -8.16 5.85
C MET A 96 5.52 -9.22 5.29
N GLU A 97 4.52 -8.78 4.56
CA GLU A 97 3.60 -9.64 3.83
C GLU A 97 3.74 -9.33 2.34
N LEU A 98 3.98 -10.35 1.52
CA LEU A 98 4.09 -10.19 0.08
C LEU A 98 2.71 -9.98 -0.54
N LEU A 99 2.58 -8.97 -1.39
CA LEU A 99 1.37 -8.82 -2.20
C LEU A 99 1.38 -9.86 -3.31
N ARG A 100 0.39 -10.75 -3.28
CA ARG A 100 0.21 -11.77 -4.32
C ARG A 100 -0.24 -11.09 -5.61
N TYR A 101 0.58 -11.16 -6.65
CA TYR A 101 0.23 -10.73 -8.01
C TYR A 101 -0.30 -11.90 -8.85
N PRO A 102 -1.29 -11.67 -9.73
CA PRO A 102 -1.99 -10.40 -9.95
C PRO A 102 -2.86 -10.01 -8.75
N PHE A 103 -2.97 -8.71 -8.47
CA PHE A 103 -3.94 -8.21 -7.49
C PHE A 103 -5.34 -8.46 -8.07
N ILE A 104 -5.92 -9.60 -7.72
CA ILE A 104 -7.31 -9.90 -8.06
C ILE A 104 -8.14 -9.05 -7.11
N TYR A 105 -8.59 -7.89 -7.61
CA TYR A 105 -9.62 -7.12 -6.92
C TYR A 105 -10.76 -8.10 -6.61
N PRO A 106 -11.21 -8.22 -5.34
CA PRO A 106 -12.37 -9.05 -5.06
C PRO A 106 -13.50 -8.55 -5.97
N VAL A 107 -13.96 -9.42 -6.86
CA VAL A 107 -15.14 -9.17 -7.68
C VAL A 107 -16.28 -9.15 -6.68
N TYR A 108 -16.59 -7.99 -6.12
CA TYR A 108 -17.84 -7.79 -5.42
C TYR A 108 -18.93 -7.93 -6.48
N PRO A 109 -19.76 -8.99 -6.42
CA PRO A 109 -20.93 -9.03 -7.25
C PRO A 109 -21.81 -7.90 -6.71
N TYR A 110 -21.83 -6.76 -7.38
CA TYR A 110 -22.89 -5.79 -7.19
C TYR A 110 -24.14 -6.41 -7.79
N PRO A 111 -25.14 -6.84 -7.00
CA PRO A 111 -26.48 -6.93 -7.56
C PRO A 111 -26.86 -5.50 -7.95
N TYR A 112 -27.01 -5.25 -9.24
CA TYR A 112 -27.71 -4.07 -9.73
C TYR A 112 -29.22 -4.42 -9.76
N PRO A 113 -30.05 -3.83 -8.90
CA PRO A 113 -31.47 -3.73 -9.19
C PRO A 113 -31.83 -2.25 -9.27
N TYR A 114 -31.76 -1.67 -10.46
CA TYR A 114 -32.51 -0.45 -10.73
C TYR A 114 -33.25 -0.62 -12.06
N PRO A 115 -34.55 -0.97 -12.03
CA PRO A 115 -35.39 -0.83 -13.20
C PRO A 115 -35.57 0.67 -13.45
N TYR A 116 -35.21 1.11 -14.66
CA TYR A 116 -35.50 2.46 -15.13
C TYR A 116 -37.02 2.72 -15.04
N PRO A 117 -37.47 3.83 -14.42
CA PRO A 117 -38.87 4.20 -14.51
C PRO A 117 -39.18 4.62 -15.96
N PHE A 118 -40.02 3.83 -16.62
CA PHE A 118 -40.63 4.16 -17.89
C PHE A 118 -41.65 5.27 -17.65
N PHE A 119 -41.39 6.48 -18.14
CA PHE A 119 -42.37 7.56 -18.17
C PHE A 119 -43.02 7.60 -19.56
N PRO A 120 -44.27 7.16 -19.72
CA PRO A 120 -45.02 7.39 -20.96
C PRO A 120 -45.44 8.86 -21.04
N TYR A 121 -45.31 9.43 -22.23
CA TYR A 121 -45.86 10.74 -22.61
C TYR A 121 -47.39 10.70 -22.66
#